data_AF-A0A3M1L1G4-F1
#
_entry.id   AF-A0A3M1L1G4-F1
#
_cell.length_a   1.000
_cell.length_b   1.000
_cell.length_c   1.000
_cell.angle_alpha   90.00
_cell.angle_beta   90.00
_cell.angle_gamma   90.00
#
_symmetry.space_group_name_H-M   'P 1'
#
loop_
_entity.id
_entity.type
_entity.pdbx_description
1 polymer ?
#
loop_
_entity_poly.entity_id
_entity_poly.type
_entity_poly.pdbx_seq_one_letter_code
_entity_poly.pdbx_strand_id
1 'polypeptide(L)'
;MLEAYRQHAAERAAMGIPPLPLNAEQTSQLCEMLKNPPPGEEEELLSLLRDRVPPGVDDAAYVKAGFLTAIAKKEIECPLISPQGAVDLLGTMVGGYNVQSLVELLKSDDPGIAAEAASALSKTLLVFDAFNDVLELSNTNPYAKQVIDSWANGEWFISRPKVPKSITVTVFKVPGETNTDDLSPAPHATTRP
;
A
#
# COMPACT_ATOMS: atom_id res chain seq x y z
N MET A 1 -0.62 -6.04 -21.16
CA MET A 1 -0.77 -5.09 -20.04
C MET A 1 -0.01 -3.78 -20.29
N LEU A 2 1.34 -3.78 -20.29
CA LEU A 2 2.14 -2.54 -20.36
C LEU A 2 1.81 -1.61 -21.53
N GLU A 3 1.67 -2.13 -22.75
CA GLU A 3 1.36 -1.28 -23.91
C GLU A 3 0.01 -0.57 -23.77
N ALA A 4 -1.02 -1.31 -23.36
CA ALA A 4 -2.34 -0.73 -23.10
C ALA A 4 -2.30 0.29 -21.95
N TYR A 5 -1.52 0.02 -20.89
CA TYR A 5 -1.31 0.98 -19.81
C TYR A 5 -0.62 2.26 -20.29
N ARG A 6 0.42 2.14 -21.12
CA ARG A 6 1.15 3.29 -21.70
C ARG A 6 0.27 4.14 -22.59
N GLN A 7 -0.55 3.51 -23.43
CA GLN A 7 -1.51 4.23 -24.26
C GLN A 7 -2.50 5.02 -23.39
N HIS A 8 -3.09 4.39 -22.37
CA HIS A 8 -3.99 5.06 -21.41
C HIS A 8 -3.29 6.20 -20.65
N ALA A 9 -2.05 5.99 -20.23
CA ALA A 9 -1.27 7.01 -19.55
C ALA A 9 -0.99 8.21 -20.46
N ALA A 10 -0.67 7.98 -21.74
CA ALA A 10 -0.48 9.05 -22.72
C ALA A 10 -1.78 9.82 -23.01
N GLU A 11 -2.90 9.13 -23.17
CA GLU A 11 -4.23 9.73 -23.37
C GLU A 11 -4.60 10.65 -22.18
N ARG A 12 -4.32 10.23 -20.95
CA ARG A 12 -4.59 11.02 -19.75
C ARG A 12 -3.60 12.14 -19.53
N ALA A 13 -2.33 11.93 -19.88
CA ALA A 13 -1.32 12.98 -19.86
C ALA A 13 -1.66 14.11 -20.85
N ALA A 14 -2.26 13.82 -22.01
CA ALA A 14 -2.75 14.83 -22.95
C ALA A 14 -3.87 15.72 -22.36
N MET A 15 -4.56 15.24 -21.31
CA MET A 15 -5.54 16.01 -20.52
C MET A 15 -4.95 16.64 -19.26
N GLY A 16 -3.65 16.45 -18.97
CA GLY A 16 -2.98 16.96 -17.77
C GLY A 16 -3.35 16.21 -16.48
N ILE A 17 -3.85 14.98 -16.57
CA ILE A 17 -4.28 14.16 -15.42
C ILE A 17 -3.54 12.82 -15.36
N PRO A 18 -3.34 12.22 -14.17
CA PRO A 18 -2.63 10.94 -14.04
C PRO A 18 -3.44 9.77 -14.60
N PRO A 19 -2.78 8.64 -14.96
CA PRO A 19 -3.48 7.40 -15.31
C PRO A 19 -4.38 6.91 -14.16
N LEU A 20 -5.42 6.16 -14.50
CA LEU A 20 -6.24 5.46 -13.50
C LEU A 20 -5.39 4.41 -12.76
N PRO A 21 -5.74 4.07 -11.50
CA PRO A 21 -5.16 2.92 -10.82
C PRO A 21 -5.38 1.62 -11.60
N LEU A 22 -4.50 0.64 -11.36
CA LEU A 22 -4.63 -0.69 -11.93
C LEU A 22 -5.83 -1.41 -11.33
N ASN A 23 -6.60 -2.07 -12.18
CA ASN A 23 -7.64 -3.00 -11.74
C ASN A 23 -7.04 -4.39 -11.41
N ALA A 24 -7.88 -5.30 -10.95
CA ALA A 24 -7.46 -6.65 -10.56
C ALA A 24 -6.83 -7.45 -11.73
N GLU A 25 -7.38 -7.33 -12.94
CA GLU A 25 -6.85 -8.03 -14.12
C GLU A 25 -5.45 -7.51 -14.50
N GLN A 26 -5.28 -6.19 -14.55
CA GLN A 26 -3.99 -5.55 -14.82
C GLN A 26 -2.96 -5.89 -13.74
N THR A 27 -3.38 -5.92 -12.47
CA THR A 27 -2.51 -6.29 -11.35
C THR A 27 -2.10 -7.76 -11.41
N SER A 28 -3.00 -8.66 -11.81
CA SER A 28 -2.67 -10.07 -12.04
C SER A 28 -1.65 -10.23 -13.17
N GLN A 29 -1.87 -9.56 -14.30
CA GLN A 29 -0.93 -9.55 -15.42
C GLN A 29 0.43 -8.94 -15.01
N LEU A 30 0.43 -7.89 -14.19
CA LEU A 30 1.65 -7.32 -13.61
C LEU A 30 2.42 -8.34 -12.77
N CYS A 31 1.74 -9.08 -11.90
CA CYS A 31 2.34 -10.11 -11.06
C CYS A 31 3.01 -11.22 -11.89
N GLU A 32 2.41 -11.63 -13.01
CA GLU A 32 3.04 -12.59 -13.94
C GLU A 32 4.28 -12.01 -14.63
N MET A 33 4.23 -10.74 -15.04
CA MET A 33 5.40 -10.06 -15.62
C MET A 33 6.53 -9.90 -14.60
N LEU A 34 6.22 -9.66 -13.33
CA LEU A 34 7.23 -9.55 -12.26
C LEU A 34 7.96 -10.86 -11.96
N LYS A 35 7.37 -12.03 -12.28
CA LYS A 35 8.06 -13.32 -12.18
C LYS A 35 9.12 -13.49 -13.27
N ASN A 36 8.89 -12.93 -14.45
CA ASN A 36 9.79 -13.00 -15.62
C ASN A 36 9.85 -11.63 -16.31
N PRO A 37 10.55 -10.63 -15.73
CA PRO A 37 10.51 -9.26 -16.21
C PRO A 37 11.15 -9.15 -17.60
N PRO A 38 10.50 -8.47 -18.56
CA PRO A 38 11.14 -8.12 -19.82
C PRO A 38 12.35 -7.20 -19.56
N PRO A 39 13.46 -7.37 -20.29
CA PRO A 39 14.64 -6.53 -20.11
C PRO A 39 14.33 -5.04 -20.31
N GLY A 40 14.75 -4.21 -19.35
CA GLY A 40 14.56 -2.76 -19.40
C GLY A 40 13.21 -2.27 -18.87
N GLU A 41 12.34 -3.18 -18.41
CA GLU A 41 11.02 -2.86 -17.85
C GLU A 41 10.98 -2.98 -16.31
N GLU A 42 12.10 -3.31 -15.66
CA GLU A 42 12.15 -3.68 -14.25
C GLU A 42 11.65 -2.57 -13.31
N GLU A 43 12.12 -1.34 -13.54
CA GLU A 43 11.74 -0.17 -12.72
C GLU A 43 10.27 0.20 -12.91
N GLU A 44 9.77 0.14 -14.15
CA GLU A 44 8.37 0.44 -14.47
C GLU A 44 7.45 -0.56 -13.77
N LEU A 45 7.74 -1.86 -13.87
CA LEU A 45 6.95 -2.90 -13.21
C LEU A 45 6.91 -2.72 -11.69
N LEU A 46 8.05 -2.37 -11.07
CA LEU A 46 8.12 -2.09 -9.64
C LEU A 46 7.31 -0.83 -9.26
N SER A 47 7.40 0.24 -10.04
CA SER A 47 6.61 1.46 -9.79
C SER A 47 5.11 1.20 -9.94
N LEU A 48 4.69 0.42 -10.94
CA LEU A 48 3.29 0.03 -11.10
C LEU A 48 2.76 -0.73 -9.88
N LEU A 49 3.53 -1.70 -9.38
CA LEU A 49 3.12 -2.50 -8.22
C LEU A 49 3.06 -1.62 -6.96
N ARG A 50 4.08 -0.77 -6.75
CA ARG A 50 4.20 0.08 -5.56
C ARG A 50 3.15 1.18 -5.53
N ASP A 51 2.96 1.88 -6.65
CA ASP A 51 2.33 3.20 -6.69
C ASP A 51 0.97 3.22 -7.42
N ARG A 52 0.63 2.18 -8.20
CA ARG A 52 -0.57 2.19 -9.06
C ARG A 52 -1.63 1.17 -8.69
N VAL A 53 -1.43 0.36 -7.65
CA VAL A 53 -2.46 -0.53 -7.11
C VAL A 53 -3.18 0.14 -5.94
N PRO A 54 -4.53 0.26 -5.94
CA PRO A 54 -5.27 0.77 -4.79
C PRO A 54 -4.95 0.01 -3.49
N PRO A 55 -4.94 0.68 -2.32
CA PRO A 55 -4.77 0.03 -1.03
C PRO A 55 -6.10 -0.57 -0.52
N GLY A 56 -6.08 -1.17 0.67
CA GLY A 56 -7.32 -1.56 1.35
C GLY A 56 -7.89 -2.89 0.87
N VAL A 57 -9.20 -2.89 0.61
CA VAL A 57 -9.99 -4.09 0.24
C VAL A 57 -10.47 -4.05 -1.22
N ASP A 58 -9.75 -3.31 -2.07
CA ASP A 58 -9.97 -3.35 -3.52
C ASP A 58 -9.56 -4.70 -4.12
N ASP A 59 -10.22 -5.14 -5.20
CA ASP A 59 -9.91 -6.42 -5.85
C ASP A 59 -8.45 -6.48 -6.35
N ALA A 60 -7.89 -5.34 -6.78
CA ALA A 60 -6.48 -5.27 -7.16
C ALA A 60 -5.55 -5.38 -5.94
N ALA A 61 -5.96 -4.82 -4.79
CA ALA A 61 -5.25 -4.98 -3.53
C ALA A 61 -5.24 -6.45 -3.08
N TYR A 62 -6.33 -7.20 -3.28
CA TYR A 62 -6.38 -8.64 -2.98
C TYR A 62 -5.31 -9.41 -3.76
N VAL A 63 -5.22 -9.17 -5.07
CA VAL A 63 -4.22 -9.80 -5.94
C VAL A 63 -2.80 -9.44 -5.51
N LYS A 64 -2.53 -8.14 -5.27
CA LYS A 64 -1.22 -7.66 -4.81
C LYS A 64 -0.82 -8.28 -3.46
N ALA A 65 -1.73 -8.31 -2.49
CA ALA A 65 -1.46 -8.89 -1.17
C ALA A 65 -1.10 -10.37 -1.30
N GLY A 66 -1.89 -11.16 -2.04
CA GLY A 66 -1.60 -12.59 -2.25
C GLY A 66 -0.24 -12.83 -2.91
N PHE A 67 0.09 -12.05 -3.95
CA PHE A 67 1.38 -12.15 -4.63
C PHE A 67 2.56 -11.84 -3.70
N LEU A 68 2.49 -10.73 -2.96
CA LEU A 68 3.54 -10.33 -2.02
C LEU A 68 3.69 -11.33 -0.87
N THR A 69 2.59 -11.87 -0.35
CA THR A 69 2.62 -12.89 0.70
C THR A 69 3.31 -14.17 0.22
N ALA A 70 3.02 -14.62 -1.00
CA ALA A 70 3.67 -15.79 -1.57
C ALA A 70 5.19 -15.58 -1.77
N ILE A 71 5.64 -14.37 -2.14
CA ILE A 71 7.07 -14.02 -2.21
C ILE A 71 7.69 -14.01 -0.80
N ALA A 72 7.03 -13.39 0.18
CA ALA A 72 7.51 -13.32 1.56
C ALA A 72 7.66 -14.72 2.19
N LYS A 73 6.75 -15.64 1.86
CA LYS A 73 6.78 -17.05 2.28
C LYS A 73 7.73 -17.93 1.45
N LYS A 74 8.38 -17.37 0.42
CA LYS A 74 9.27 -18.10 -0.52
C LYS A 74 8.53 -19.24 -1.27
N GLU A 75 7.22 -19.10 -1.46
CA GLU A 75 6.38 -20.02 -2.24
C GLU A 75 6.50 -19.75 -3.74
N ILE A 76 6.76 -18.48 -4.10
CA ILE A 76 7.08 -18.06 -5.47
C ILE A 76 8.35 -17.20 -5.46
N GLU A 77 9.11 -17.28 -6.55
CA GLU A 77 10.28 -16.45 -6.76
C GLU A 77 9.94 -15.23 -7.64
N CYS A 78 10.53 -14.08 -7.30
CA CYS A 78 10.49 -12.86 -8.11
C CYS A 78 11.91 -12.28 -8.17
N PRO A 79 12.51 -12.12 -9.36
CA PRO A 79 13.87 -11.60 -9.48
C PRO A 79 14.01 -10.14 -9.03
N LEU A 80 12.90 -9.39 -8.95
CA LEU A 80 12.90 -7.96 -8.60
C LEU A 80 12.52 -7.66 -7.16
N ILE A 81 11.92 -8.62 -6.44
CA ILE A 81 11.38 -8.41 -5.09
C ILE A 81 11.92 -9.52 -4.18
N SER A 82 12.74 -9.14 -3.21
CA SER A 82 13.19 -10.07 -2.18
C SER A 82 12.04 -10.41 -1.22
N PRO A 83 12.12 -11.55 -0.49
CA PRO A 83 11.13 -11.86 0.55
C PRO A 83 10.90 -10.73 1.55
N GLN A 84 11.97 -10.06 2.01
CA GLN A 84 11.86 -8.89 2.89
C GLN A 84 11.23 -7.68 2.20
N GLY A 85 11.60 -7.41 0.94
CA GLY A 85 10.99 -6.34 0.15
C GLY A 85 9.49 -6.55 -0.07
N ALA A 86 9.04 -7.81 -0.14
CA ALA A 86 7.62 -8.12 -0.21
C ALA A 86 6.88 -7.78 1.09
N VAL A 87 7.50 -8.01 2.25
CA VAL A 87 6.94 -7.60 3.55
C VAL A 87 6.85 -6.08 3.68
N ASP A 88 7.89 -5.35 3.25
CA ASP A 88 7.88 -3.89 3.22
C ASP A 88 6.72 -3.37 2.36
N LEU A 89 6.54 -3.91 1.14
CA LEU A 89 5.42 -3.56 0.26
C LEU A 89 4.05 -3.92 0.84
N LEU A 90 3.92 -5.03 1.57
CA LEU A 90 2.69 -5.34 2.32
C LEU A 90 2.41 -4.26 3.38
N GLY A 91 3.45 -3.73 4.03
CA GLY A 91 3.36 -2.66 5.01
C GLY A 91 2.82 -1.32 4.45
N THR A 92 2.91 -1.10 3.14
CA THR A 92 2.40 0.14 2.51
C THR A 92 0.95 0.06 2.06
N MET A 93 0.28 -1.08 2.20
CA MET A 93 -1.09 -1.29 1.72
C MET A 93 -2.18 -0.72 2.62
N VAL A 94 -1.80 0.03 3.66
CA VAL A 94 -2.65 0.77 4.63
C VAL A 94 -3.45 -0.11 5.58
N GLY A 95 -4.06 -1.18 5.09
CA GLY A 95 -4.91 -2.13 5.82
C GLY A 95 -5.70 -3.02 4.87
N GLY A 96 -6.51 -3.94 5.40
CA GLY A 96 -7.29 -4.89 4.61
C GLY A 96 -6.52 -6.20 4.36
N TYR A 97 -6.37 -6.61 3.11
CA TYR A 97 -5.83 -7.94 2.76
C TYR A 97 -4.36 -8.17 3.17
N ASN A 98 -3.59 -7.12 3.42
CA ASN A 98 -2.22 -7.21 3.91
C ASN A 98 -2.11 -7.57 5.39
N VAL A 99 -3.11 -7.26 6.22
CA VAL A 99 -2.99 -7.34 7.69
C VAL A 99 -2.78 -8.77 8.16
N GLN A 100 -3.65 -9.69 7.75
CA GLN A 100 -3.52 -11.11 8.15
C GLN A 100 -2.23 -11.73 7.61
N SER A 101 -1.79 -11.33 6.42
CA SER A 101 -0.50 -11.74 5.88
C SER A 101 0.66 -11.31 6.78
N LEU A 102 0.68 -10.05 7.23
CA LEU A 102 1.71 -9.56 8.15
C LEU A 102 1.65 -10.24 9.52
N VAL A 103 0.46 -10.52 10.05
CA VAL A 103 0.29 -11.24 11.33
C VAL A 103 0.83 -12.68 11.23
N GLU A 104 0.58 -13.37 10.12
CA GLU A 104 1.16 -14.69 9.86
C GLU A 104 2.70 -14.62 9.77
N LEU A 105 3.24 -13.59 9.10
CA LEU A 105 4.68 -13.43 8.89
C LEU A 105 5.45 -13.14 10.19
N LEU A 106 4.79 -12.65 11.26
CA LEU A 106 5.39 -12.58 12.61
C LEU A 106 5.84 -13.97 13.13
N LYS A 107 5.22 -15.05 12.63
CA LYS A 107 5.51 -16.44 13.01
C LYS A 107 6.56 -17.09 12.11
N SER A 108 7.17 -16.34 11.19
CA SER A 108 8.19 -16.87 10.29
C SER A 108 9.43 -17.33 11.05
N ASP A 109 9.98 -18.48 10.64
CA ASP A 109 11.27 -19.00 11.16
C ASP A 109 12.46 -18.15 10.69
N ASP A 110 12.27 -17.30 9.68
CA ASP A 110 13.26 -16.33 9.20
C ASP A 110 13.18 -15.04 10.04
N PRO A 111 14.17 -14.75 10.91
CA PRO A 111 14.13 -13.59 11.80
C PRO A 111 14.03 -12.26 11.05
N GLY A 112 14.58 -12.18 9.83
CA GLY A 112 14.49 -10.98 9.01
C GLY A 112 13.08 -10.69 8.53
N ILE A 113 12.32 -11.74 8.20
CA ILE A 113 10.91 -11.63 7.79
C ILE A 113 10.02 -11.25 8.96
N ALA A 114 10.20 -11.92 10.11
CA ALA A 114 9.42 -11.63 11.31
C ALA A 114 9.67 -10.20 11.83
N ALA A 115 10.93 -9.74 11.80
CA ALA A 115 11.30 -8.37 12.17
C ALA A 115 10.69 -7.31 11.24
N GLU A 116 10.73 -7.55 9.92
CA GLU A 116 10.12 -6.62 8.95
C GLU A 116 8.59 -6.59 9.10
N ALA A 117 7.96 -7.73 9.35
CA ALA A 117 6.51 -7.81 9.59
C ALA A 117 6.11 -7.01 10.85
N ALA A 118 6.92 -7.08 11.91
CA ALA A 118 6.73 -6.27 13.10
C ALA A 118 6.89 -4.77 12.83
N SER A 119 7.90 -4.37 12.05
CA SER A 119 8.11 -2.97 11.62
C SER A 119 6.91 -2.44 10.84
N ALA A 120 6.36 -3.25 9.91
CA ALA A 120 5.18 -2.93 9.13
C ALA A 120 3.91 -2.80 9.99
N LEU A 121 3.63 -3.78 10.84
CA LEU A 121 2.44 -3.77 11.73
C LEU A 121 2.48 -2.63 12.75
N SER A 122 3.66 -2.30 13.28
CA SER A 122 3.84 -1.20 14.24
C SER A 122 3.35 0.15 13.71
N LYS A 123 3.35 0.33 12.38
CA LYS A 123 2.88 1.56 11.69
C LYS A 123 1.45 1.43 11.14
N THR A 124 0.87 0.23 11.16
CA THR A 124 -0.45 -0.05 10.57
C THR A 124 -1.56 0.29 11.56
N LEU A 125 -2.48 1.17 11.16
CA LEU A 125 -3.60 1.61 12.03
C LEU A 125 -4.87 0.79 11.84
N LEU A 126 -5.11 0.32 10.61
CA LEU A 126 -6.34 -0.38 10.22
C LEU A 126 -6.23 -1.89 10.51
N VAL A 127 -5.85 -2.24 11.74
CA VAL A 127 -5.69 -3.64 12.19
C VAL A 127 -6.97 -4.26 12.74
N PHE A 128 -7.92 -3.44 13.22
CA PHE A 128 -9.24 -3.88 13.74
C PHE A 128 -9.13 -5.14 14.63
N ASP A 129 -9.90 -6.19 14.35
CA ASP A 129 -9.94 -7.40 15.17
C ASP A 129 -8.62 -8.20 15.18
N ALA A 130 -7.76 -8.03 14.17
CA ALA A 130 -6.43 -8.65 14.13
C ALA A 130 -5.51 -8.12 15.26
N PHE A 131 -5.89 -7.02 15.91
CA PHE A 131 -5.28 -6.60 17.16
C PHE A 131 -5.27 -7.74 18.19
N ASN A 132 -6.36 -8.49 18.33
CA ASN A 132 -6.47 -9.57 19.30
C ASN A 132 -5.52 -10.73 18.95
N ASP A 133 -5.36 -11.04 17.67
CA ASP A 133 -4.43 -12.06 17.18
C ASP A 133 -2.98 -11.70 17.55
N VAL A 134 -2.59 -10.44 17.34
CA VAL A 134 -1.26 -9.92 17.70
C VAL A 134 -1.07 -9.89 19.21
N LEU A 135 -2.10 -9.48 19.97
CA LEU A 135 -2.06 -9.44 21.43
C LEU A 135 -1.90 -10.83 22.03
N GLU A 136 -2.67 -11.82 21.56
CA GLU A 136 -2.54 -13.21 22.01
C GLU A 136 -1.15 -13.76 21.68
N LEU A 137 -0.67 -13.52 20.46
CA LEU A 137 0.64 -13.95 20.00
C LEU A 137 1.79 -13.29 20.79
N SER A 138 1.60 -12.07 21.30
CA SER A 138 2.61 -11.33 22.07
C SER A 138 3.00 -12.00 23.40
N ASN A 139 2.18 -12.92 23.90
CA ASN A 139 2.49 -13.69 25.11
C ASN A 139 3.69 -14.64 24.92
N THR A 140 3.98 -15.04 23.68
CA THR A 140 5.02 -16.03 23.36
C THR A 140 5.98 -15.59 22.26
N ASN A 141 5.58 -14.65 21.39
CA ASN A 141 6.37 -14.18 20.26
C ASN A 141 6.95 -12.77 20.54
N PRO A 142 8.29 -12.60 20.52
CA PRO A 142 8.92 -11.31 20.81
C PRO A 142 8.63 -10.22 19.77
N TYR A 143 8.39 -10.58 18.50
CA TYR A 143 8.03 -9.64 17.44
C TYR A 143 6.60 -9.13 17.61
N ALA A 144 5.66 -10.00 17.96
CA ALA A 144 4.31 -9.58 18.30
C ALA A 144 4.29 -8.68 19.55
N LYS A 145 5.14 -8.99 20.56
CA LYS A 145 5.33 -8.13 21.73
C LYS A 145 5.87 -6.75 21.36
N GLN A 146 6.83 -6.67 20.44
CA GLN A 146 7.32 -5.39 19.90
C GLN A 146 6.19 -4.58 19.26
N VAL A 147 5.32 -5.21 18.48
CA VAL A 147 4.17 -4.52 17.84
C VAL A 147 3.22 -3.93 18.89
N ILE A 148 2.83 -4.73 19.90
CA ILE A 148 1.95 -4.26 20.99
C ILE A 148 2.60 -3.10 21.76
N ASP A 149 3.89 -3.19 22.06
CA ASP A 149 4.62 -2.12 22.76
C ASP A 149 4.70 -0.85 21.92
N SER A 150 4.96 -0.97 20.62
CA SER A 150 5.00 0.16 19.69
C SER A 150 3.64 0.89 19.61
N TRP A 151 2.55 0.12 19.53
CA TRP A 151 1.19 0.66 19.55
C TRP A 151 0.87 1.35 20.89
N ALA A 152 1.22 0.73 22.01
CA ALA A 152 1.03 1.30 23.35
C ALA A 152 1.83 2.59 23.56
N ASN A 153 3.04 2.66 23.01
CA ASN A 153 3.90 3.85 23.02
C ASN A 153 3.43 4.95 22.05
N GLY A 154 2.46 4.65 21.18
CA GLY A 154 1.97 5.60 20.17
C GLY A 154 3.01 5.94 19.10
N GLU A 155 3.93 5.04 18.79
CA GLU A 155 5.04 5.28 17.84
C GLU A 155 4.55 5.67 16.44
N TRP A 156 3.45 5.08 15.98
CA TRP A 156 2.76 5.45 14.74
C TRP A 156 2.37 6.93 14.67
N PHE A 157 2.17 7.58 15.84
CA PHE A 157 1.85 8.99 15.96
C PHE A 157 3.10 9.84 16.18
N ILE A 158 3.93 9.50 17.17
CA ILE A 158 5.07 10.35 17.59
C ILE A 158 6.23 10.35 16.59
N SER A 159 6.32 9.34 15.70
CA SER A 159 7.31 9.30 14.62
C SER A 159 6.99 10.26 13.47
N ARG A 160 5.75 10.77 13.39
CA ARG A 160 5.34 11.69 12.32
C ARG A 160 5.83 13.11 12.60
N PRO A 161 6.11 13.91 11.55
CA PRO A 161 6.47 15.31 11.72
C PRO A 161 5.40 16.06 12.52
N LYS A 162 5.83 16.82 13.53
CA LYS A 162 4.93 17.70 14.29
C LYS A 162 4.42 18.81 13.39
N VAL A 163 3.20 19.29 13.65
CA VAL A 163 2.67 20.50 13.02
C VAL A 163 3.64 21.67 13.30
N PRO A 164 4.13 22.38 12.28
CA PRO A 164 5.06 23.48 12.48
C PRO A 164 4.39 24.63 13.24
N LYS A 165 5.17 25.40 14.02
CA LYS A 165 4.67 26.54 14.80
C LYS A 165 4.11 27.68 13.94
N SER A 166 4.52 27.75 12.67
CA SER A 166 4.07 28.72 11.69
C SER A 166 4.02 28.04 10.32
N ILE A 167 2.98 28.33 9.54
CA ILE A 167 2.81 27.85 8.17
C ILE A 167 2.65 29.09 7.29
N THR A 168 3.61 29.32 6.39
CA THR A 168 3.49 30.36 5.36
C THR A 168 2.68 29.82 4.20
N VAL A 169 1.59 30.50 3.85
CA VAL A 169 0.69 30.12 2.75
C VAL A 169 0.45 31.29 1.81
N THR A 170 0.09 30.99 0.55
CA THR A 170 -0.43 31.99 -0.39
C THR A 170 -1.94 31.97 -0.34
N VAL A 171 -2.57 33.14 -0.19
CA VAL A 171 -4.04 33.23 -0.11
C VAL A 171 -4.64 33.00 -1.50
N PHE A 172 -5.42 31.93 -1.65
CA PHE A 172 -6.34 31.72 -2.78
C PHE A 172 -7.74 32.15 -2.34
N LYS A 173 -8.13 33.40 -2.63
CA LYS A 173 -9.42 33.97 -2.21
C LYS A 173 -10.46 33.84 -3.33
N VAL A 174 -11.55 33.13 -3.04
CA VAL A 174 -12.79 33.17 -3.82
C VAL A 174 -13.74 34.16 -3.13
N PRO A 175 -14.13 35.29 -3.76
CA PRO A 175 -15.06 36.24 -3.16
C PRO A 175 -16.51 35.71 -3.21
N GLY A 176 -17.33 36.09 -2.22
CA GLY A 176 -18.73 35.68 -2.15
C GLY A 176 -18.94 34.37 -1.37
N GLU A 177 -20.00 33.65 -1.73
CA GLU A 177 -20.28 32.30 -1.23
C GLU A 177 -19.57 31.27 -2.12
N THR A 178 -19.11 30.17 -1.51
CA THR A 178 -18.63 28.98 -2.22
C THR A 178 -19.52 27.82 -1.81
N ASN A 179 -20.36 27.37 -2.74
CA ASN A 179 -21.18 26.18 -2.57
C ASN A 179 -20.37 24.93 -2.94
N THR A 180 -20.73 23.76 -2.39
CA THR A 180 -20.11 22.49 -2.79
C THR A 180 -20.32 22.17 -4.27
N ASP A 181 -21.41 22.63 -4.89
CA ASP A 181 -21.68 22.43 -6.32
C ASP A 181 -20.71 23.24 -7.20
N ASP A 182 -20.15 24.37 -6.70
CA ASP A 182 -19.11 25.12 -7.41
C ASP A 182 -17.80 24.31 -7.52
N LEU A 183 -17.54 23.45 -6.53
CA LEU A 183 -16.32 22.62 -6.45
C LEU A 183 -16.53 21.20 -7.02
N SER A 184 -17.74 20.67 -6.96
CA SER A 184 -18.10 19.34 -7.47
C SER A 184 -19.49 19.35 -8.13
N PRO A 185 -19.60 19.94 -9.33
CA PRO A 185 -20.89 20.15 -9.99
C PRO A 185 -21.68 18.87 -10.21
N ALA A 186 -22.98 18.91 -9.92
CA ALA A 186 -23.87 17.76 -10.07
C ALA A 186 -23.84 17.08 -11.46
N PRO A 187 -23.72 17.80 -12.61
CA PRO A 187 -23.61 17.15 -13.92
C PRO A 187 -22.40 16.23 -14.09
N HIS A 188 -21.35 16.40 -13.28
CA HIS A 188 -20.13 15.60 -13.30
C HIS A 188 -20.09 14.54 -12.19
N ALA A 189 -21.22 14.26 -11.54
CA ALA A 189 -21.27 13.30 -10.44
C ALA A 189 -20.79 11.89 -10.82
N THR A 190 -20.93 11.50 -12.10
CA THR A 190 -20.49 10.19 -12.61
C THR A 190 -18.97 10.01 -12.66
N THR A 191 -18.20 11.11 -12.57
CA THR A 191 -16.73 11.09 -12.60
C THR A 191 -16.09 11.44 -11.25
N ARG A 192 -16.86 11.32 -10.15
CA ARG A 192 -16.36 11.54 -8.79
C ARG A 192 -15.38 10.46 -8.29
N PRO A 193 -15.59 9.16 -8.58
CA PRO A 193 -14.57 8.14 -8.32
C PRO A 193 -13.33 8.34 -9.19
#